data_AF-A0A353VFB8-F1
#
_entry.id   AF-A0A353VFB8-F1
#
_cell.length_a   1.000
_cell.length_b   1.000
_cell.length_c   1.000
_cell.angle_alpha   90.00
_cell.angle_beta   90.00
_cell.angle_gamma   90.00
#
_symmetry.space_group_name_H-M   'P 1'
#
loop_
_entity.id
_entity.type
_entity.pdbx_description
1 polymer ?
#
loop_
_entity_poly.entity_id
_entity_poly.type
_entity_poly.pdbx_seq_one_letter_code
_entity_poly.pdbx_strand_id
1 'polypeptide(L)' 'RSFTFIVKTPPAAVLLKRAAGIAKASAVPHKDKIGKVTRQQVREIAQT' A
#
# COMPACT_ATOMS: atom_id res chain seq x y z
N ARG A 1 -14.08 33.52 1.42
CA ARG A 1 -14.31 32.13 1.89
C ARG A 1 -13.37 31.25 1.09
N SER A 2 -12.23 30.89 1.68
CA SER A 2 -11.20 30.06 1.06
C SER A 2 -10.79 29.02 2.10
N PHE A 3 -10.66 27.76 1.70
CA PHE A 3 -10.15 26.71 2.56
C PHE A 3 -8.90 26.11 1.94
N THR A 4 -7.91 25.86 2.79
CA THR A 4 -6.71 25.10 2.46
C THR A 4 -6.84 23.74 3.11
N PHE A 5 -6.47 22.69 2.37
CA PHE A 5 -6.38 21.34 2.89
C PHE A 5 -5.03 20.74 2.50
N ILE A 6 -4.55 19.85 3.36
CA ILE A 6 -3.26 19.17 3.19
C ILE A 6 -3.56 17.75 2.72
N VAL A 7 -2.98 17.38 1.58
CA VAL A 7 -2.99 16.00 1.11
C VAL A 7 -1.86 15.26 1.82
N LYS A 8 -2.22 14.25 2.61
CA LYS A 8 -1.26 13.38 3.29
C LYS A 8 -0.81 12.25 2.37
N THR A 9 0.22 11.53 2.80
CA THR A 9 0.65 10.32 2.13
C THR A 9 -0.47 9.29 2.07
N PRO A 10 -0.61 8.59 0.93
CA PRO A 10 -1.65 7.60 0.75
C PRO A 10 -1.46 6.43 1.73
N PRO A 11 -2.53 5.74 2.15
CA PRO A 11 -2.42 4.63 3.09
C PRO A 11 -1.48 3.54 2.58
N ALA A 12 -0.63 3.01 3.48
CA ALA A 12 0.34 1.96 3.16
C ALA A 12 -0.31 0.73 2.50
N ALA A 13 -1.55 0.39 2.86
CA ALA A 13 -2.29 -0.72 2.27
C ALA A 13 -2.51 -0.56 0.74
N VAL A 14 -2.68 0.67 0.26
CA VAL A 14 -2.85 0.95 -1.17
C VAL A 14 -1.52 0.82 -1.90
N LEU A 15 -0.44 1.32 -1.29
CA LEU A 15 0.91 1.22 -1.83
C LEU A 15 1.38 -0.25 -1.92
N LEU A 16 1.11 -1.05 -0.89
CA LEU A 16 1.42 -2.49 -0.87
C LEU A 16 0.61 -3.27 -1.92
N LYS A 17 -0.69 -2.97 -2.09
CA LYS A 17 -1.51 -3.59 -3.14
C LYS A 17 -0.98 -3.28 -4.54
N ARG A 18 -0.56 -2.03 -4.78
CA ARG A 18 0.04 -1.61 -6.05
C ARG A 18 1.37 -2.33 -6.30
N ALA A 19 2.26 -2.38 -5.30
CA ALA A 19 3.55 -3.06 -5.43
C ALA A 19 3.42 -4.58 -5.62
N ALA A 20 2.41 -5.20 -5.02
CA ALA A 20 2.10 -6.61 -5.18
C ALA A 20 1.24 -6.93 -6.43
N GLY A 21 0.80 -5.92 -7.20
CA GLY A 21 0.00 -6.12 -8.41
C GLY A 21 -1.38 -6.75 -8.18
N ILE A 22 -1.93 -6.68 -6.96
CA ILE A 22 -3.18 -7.35 -6.57
C ILE A 22 -4.35 -6.37 -6.43
N ALA A 23 -5.47 -6.70 -7.09
CA ALA A 23 -6.71 -5.92 -6.98
C ALA A 23 -7.44 -6.14 -5.64
N LYS A 24 -7.38 -7.37 -5.09
CA LYS A 24 -7.94 -7.74 -3.77
C LYS A 24 -6.85 -8.33 -2.88
N ALA A 25 -6.80 -7.87 -1.63
CA ALA A 25 -5.99 -8.48 -0.59
C ALA A 25 -6.74 -9.63 0.07
N SER A 26 -6.02 -10.49 0.78
CA SER A 26 -6.61 -11.63 1.49
C SER A 26 -7.68 -11.18 2.48
N ALA A 27 -8.85 -11.81 2.42
CA ALA A 27 -9.91 -11.64 3.42
C ALA A 27 -9.54 -12.28 4.76
N VAL A 28 -8.62 -13.26 4.76
CA VAL A 28 -8.11 -13.92 5.96
C VAL A 28 -6.58 -13.78 6.01
N PRO A 29 -6.05 -12.72 6.65
CA PRO A 29 -4.63 -12.49 6.77
C PRO A 29 -3.90 -13.71 7.37
N HIS A 30 -2.68 -13.96 6.91
CA HIS A 30 -1.81 -15.08 7.33
C HIS A 30 -2.25 -16.51 6.97
N LYS A 31 -3.50 -16.74 6.54
CA LYS A 31 -3.93 -18.04 5.97
C LYS A 31 -3.69 -18.09 4.46
N ASP A 32 -4.24 -17.11 3.73
CA ASP A 32 -4.07 -17.03 2.29
C ASP A 32 -3.05 -15.96 1.91
N LYS A 33 -1.88 -16.38 1.40
CA LYS A 33 -0.81 -15.50 0.96
C LYS A 33 -0.95 -15.21 -0.53
N ILE A 34 -1.65 -14.13 -0.85
CA ILE A 34 -2.05 -13.77 -2.23
C ILE A 34 -1.04 -12.79 -2.90
N GLY A 35 0.10 -12.50 -2.27
CA GLY A 35 1.11 -11.62 -2.85
C GLY A 35 2.46 -11.75 -2.16
N LYS A 36 3.53 -11.55 -2.93
CA LYS A 36 4.89 -11.41 -2.44
C LYS A 36 5.39 -10.04 -2.85
N VAL A 37 5.95 -9.30 -1.89
CA VAL A 37 6.61 -8.00 -2.10
C VAL A 37 8.08 -8.17 -1.80
N THR A 38 8.94 -7.59 -2.63
CA THR A 38 10.39 -7.64 -2.41
C THR A 38 10.80 -6.57 -1.40
N ARG A 39 11.94 -6.79 -0.72
CA ARG A 39 12.48 -5.81 0.23
C ARG A 39 12.79 -4.45 -0.41
N GLN A 40 13.08 -4.42 -1.71
CA GLN A 40 13.31 -3.19 -2.46
C GLN A 40 12.02 -2.37 -2.58
N GLN A 41 10.92 -3.01 -2.98
CA GLN A 41 9.61 -2.36 -3.09
C GLN A 41 9.12 -1.81 -1.74
N VAL A 42 9.41 -2.51 -0.64
CA VAL A 42 9.09 -2.02 0.72
C VAL A 42 9.87 -0.74 1.06
N ARG A 43 11.15 -0.65 0.64
CA ARG A 43 11.94 0.58 0.84
C ARG A 43 11.40 1.74 0.02
N GLU A 44 11.03 1.51 -1.23
CA GLU A 44 10.44 2.55 -2.10
C GLU A 44 9.14 3.10 -1.50
N ILE A 45 8.28 2.22 -0.97
CA ILE A 45 7.05 2.61 -0.27
C ILE A 45 7.35 3.42 1.00
N ALA A 46 8.42 3.09 1.74
CA ALA A 46 8.78 3.75 2.99
C ALA A 46 9.47 5.11 2.79
N GLN A 47 10.02 5.37 1.60
CA GLN A 47 10.66 6.64 1.25
C GLN A 47 9.67 7.67 0.68
N THR A 48 8.42 7.28 0.39
CA THR A 48 7.35 8.14 -0.14
C THR A 48 6.46 8.67 0.99
#